data_AF-A0A554JAD5-F1
#
_entry.id   AF-A0A554JAD5-F1
#
_cell.length_a   1.000
_cell.length_b   1.000
_cell.length_c   1.000
_cell.angle_alpha   90.00
_cell.angle_beta   90.00
_cell.angle_gamma   90.00
#
_symmetry.space_group_name_H-M   'P 1'
#
loop_
_entity.id
_entity.type
_entity.pdbx_description
1 polymer ?
#
loop_
_entity_poly.entity_id
_entity_poly.type
_entity_poly.pdbx_seq_one_letter_code
_entity_poly.pdbx_strand_id
1 'polypeptide(L)'
;MAKLIERPDWPSQLPRVCHLTGQGTTDWAVLAQTILNLTGLAQERQLSIEPISSDEYAKRFPLSTRRPAYSVLDQSDWQKLGIELRPWQEALADFLSDWSNK
;
A
#
# COMPACT_ATOMS: atom_id res chain seq x y z
N MET A 1 -1.22 -17.23 -12.23
CA MET A 1 -2.45 -17.96 -11.84
C MET A 1 -2.53 -18.00 -10.33
N ALA A 2 -3.28 -17.08 -9.70
CA ALA A 2 -3.54 -17.16 -8.27
C ALA A 2 -4.51 -18.33 -8.03
N LYS A 3 -4.06 -19.38 -7.34
CA LYS A 3 -4.95 -20.45 -6.88
C LYS A 3 -5.82 -19.88 -5.76
N LEU A 4 -7.14 -19.89 -5.94
CA LEU A 4 -8.06 -19.73 -4.82
C LEU A 4 -7.79 -20.89 -3.86
N ILE A 5 -7.31 -20.59 -2.66
CA ILE A 5 -7.12 -21.62 -1.63
C ILE A 5 -8.49 -21.86 -1.02
N GLU A 6 -9.17 -22.91 -1.46
CA GLU A 6 -10.32 -23.43 -0.71
C GLU A 6 -9.79 -24.06 0.58
N ARG A 7 -9.97 -23.36 1.71
CA ARG A 7 -9.77 -23.93 3.05
C ARG A 7 -11.14 -24.22 3.66
N PRO A 8 -11.67 -25.45 3.54
CA PRO A 8 -12.96 -25.83 4.13
C PRO A 8 -12.98 -25.78 5.66
N ASP A 9 -11.81 -25.61 6.29
CA ASP A 9 -11.56 -25.59 7.73
C ASP A 9 -11.15 -24.19 8.23
N TRP A 10 -11.86 -23.13 7.81
CA TRP A 10 -11.63 -21.80 8.40
C TRP A 10 -11.72 -21.90 9.92
N PRO A 11 -10.64 -21.59 10.67
CA PRO A 11 -10.64 -21.75 12.11
C PRO A 11 -11.81 -20.98 12.70
N SER A 12 -12.64 -21.64 13.50
CA SER A 12 -13.76 -20.99 14.20
C SER A 12 -13.32 -19.84 15.11
N GLN A 13 -12.03 -19.75 15.38
CA GLN A 13 -11.36 -18.75 16.22
C GLN A 13 -10.92 -17.49 15.45
N LEU A 14 -10.99 -17.47 14.11
CA LEU A 14 -10.65 -16.28 13.33
C LEU A 14 -11.87 -15.39 13.09
N PRO A 15 -11.67 -14.06 13.03
CA PRO A 15 -12.77 -13.14 12.81
C PRO A 15 -13.38 -13.32 11.41
N ARG A 16 -14.68 -13.03 11.30
CA ARG A 16 -15.42 -13.08 10.02
C ARG A 16 -15.02 -11.95 9.06
N VAL A 17 -14.29 -10.97 9.56
CA VAL A 17 -13.76 -9.82 8.82
C VAL A 17 -12.29 -9.70 9.16
N CYS A 18 -11.43 -9.58 8.15
CA CYS A 18 -9.99 -9.44 8.31
C CYS A 18 -9.50 -8.22 7.50
N HIS A 19 -8.41 -7.61 7.93
CA HIS A 19 -7.74 -6.56 7.17
C HIS A 19 -6.66 -7.15 6.28
N LEU A 20 -6.62 -6.79 5.00
CA LEU A 20 -5.60 -7.27 4.06
C LEU A 20 -4.95 -6.09 3.34
N THR A 21 -3.69 -5.80 3.69
CA THR A 21 -2.86 -4.77 3.03
C THR A 21 -1.43 -5.31 2.86
N GLY A 22 -0.60 -4.67 2.04
CA GLY A 22 0.83 -4.98 2.03
C GLY A 22 1.46 -4.75 3.41
N GLN A 23 2.50 -5.51 3.75
CA GLN A 23 3.21 -5.36 5.02
C GLN A 23 3.99 -4.04 5.04
N GLY A 24 4.11 -3.45 6.23
CA GLY A 24 4.79 -2.18 6.47
C GLY A 24 3.83 -0.99 6.45
N THR A 25 4.41 0.20 6.56
CA THR A 25 3.66 1.47 6.56
C THR A 25 4.37 2.48 5.67
N THR A 26 3.65 3.49 5.22
CA THR A 26 4.20 4.55 4.37
C THR A 26 3.30 5.78 4.42
N ASP A 27 3.87 6.93 4.05
CA ASP A 27 3.13 8.15 3.76
C ASP A 27 2.91 8.31 2.25
N TRP A 28 1.93 9.12 1.86
CA TRP A 28 1.64 9.37 0.43
C TRP A 28 2.84 9.91 -0.34
N ALA A 29 3.64 10.80 0.27
CA ALA A 29 4.83 11.35 -0.37
C ALA A 29 5.91 10.29 -0.60
N VAL A 30 6.11 9.38 0.36
CA VAL A 30 7.07 8.28 0.26
C VAL A 30 6.64 7.27 -0.80
N LEU A 31 5.34 6.93 -0.84
CA LEU A 31 4.78 6.08 -1.89
C LEU A 31 5.00 6.69 -3.28
N ALA A 32 4.67 7.97 -3.47
CA ALA A 32 4.85 8.68 -4.73
C ALA A 32 6.33 8.73 -5.16
N GLN A 33 7.24 9.04 -4.24
CA GLN A 33 8.68 9.08 -4.54
C GLN A 33 9.20 7.68 -4.89
N THR A 34 8.71 6.65 -4.21
CA THR A 34 9.08 5.25 -4.50
C THR A 34 8.66 4.85 -5.91
N ILE A 35 7.45 5.24 -6.35
CA ILE A 35 7.00 5.02 -7.74
C ILE A 35 7.94 5.71 -8.73
N LEU A 36 8.30 6.97 -8.50
CA LEU A 36 9.23 7.69 -9.41
C LEU A 36 10.61 7.04 -9.47
N ASN A 37 11.10 6.51 -8.35
CA ASN A 37 12.39 5.82 -8.30
C ASN A 37 12.32 4.48 -9.04
N LEU A 38 11.30 3.65 -8.78
CA LEU A 38 11.14 2.34 -9.40
C LEU A 38 10.89 2.41 -10.91
N THR A 39 10.26 3.48 -11.39
CA THR A 39 10.02 3.70 -12.83
C THR A 39 11.20 4.36 -13.56
N GLY A 40 12.27 4.75 -12.84
CA GLY A 40 13.40 5.51 -13.41
C GLY A 40 13.11 7.00 -13.68
N LEU A 41 11.83 7.42 -13.62
CA LEU A 41 11.39 8.78 -13.94
C LEU A 41 12.02 9.86 -13.07
N ALA A 42 12.32 9.54 -11.80
CA ALA A 42 13.03 10.47 -10.91
C ALA A 42 14.36 10.92 -11.55
N GLN A 43 15.14 9.98 -12.07
CA GLN A 43 16.45 10.25 -12.67
C GLN A 43 16.31 10.78 -14.10
N GLU A 44 15.47 10.17 -14.92
CA GLU A 44 15.31 10.54 -16.34
C GLU A 44 14.83 11.97 -16.53
N ARG A 45 13.90 12.41 -15.66
CA ARG A 45 13.22 13.71 -15.77
C ARG A 45 13.57 14.66 -14.63
N GLN A 46 14.54 14.29 -13.79
CA GLN A 46 14.98 15.07 -12.63
C GLN A 46 13.80 15.47 -11.73
N LEU A 47 12.90 14.52 -11.47
CA LEU A 47 11.70 14.72 -10.66
C LEU A 47 11.97 14.38 -9.20
N SER A 48 11.38 15.18 -8.31
CA SER A 48 11.33 14.92 -6.87
C SER A 48 9.95 15.23 -6.32
N ILE A 49 9.56 14.54 -5.25
CA ILE A 49 8.33 14.79 -4.51
C ILE A 49 8.61 15.79 -3.39
N GLU A 50 7.89 16.91 -3.40
CA GLU A 50 7.81 17.82 -2.27
C GLU A 50 6.68 17.35 -1.32
N PRO A 51 6.99 16.88 -0.10
CA PRO A 51 5.97 16.52 0.86
C PRO A 51 5.26 17.77 1.38
N ILE A 52 3.94 17.70 1.51
CA ILE A 52 3.12 18.73 2.16
C ILE A 52 2.27 18.10 3.26
N SER A 53 1.93 18.90 4.26
CA SER A 53 1.02 18.50 5.33
C SER A 53 -0.43 18.43 4.85
N SER A 54 -1.26 17.67 5.57
CA SER A 54 -2.70 17.63 5.31
C SER A 54 -3.38 19.00 5.48
N ASP A 55 -2.86 19.85 6.37
CA ASP A 55 -3.38 21.20 6.57
C ASP A 55 -3.07 22.12 5.39
N GLU A 56 -1.85 22.05 4.85
CA GLU A 56 -1.50 22.77 3.62
C GLU A 56 -2.35 22.28 2.44
N TYR A 57 -2.56 20.97 2.33
CA TYR A 57 -3.43 20.42 1.30
C TYR A 57 -4.88 20.91 1.46
N ALA A 58 -5.44 20.90 2.66
CA ALA A 58 -6.80 21.38 2.94
C ALA A 58 -6.96 22.88 2.66
N LYS A 59 -5.94 23.70 2.95
CA LYS A 59 -5.93 25.13 2.60
C LYS A 59 -5.94 25.34 1.08
N ARG A 60 -5.17 24.54 0.32
CA ARG A 60 -5.13 24.60 -1.16
C ARG A 60 -6.42 24.06 -1.79
N PHE A 61 -7.04 23.05 -1.17
CA PHE A 61 -8.24 22.38 -1.66
C PHE A 61 -9.34 22.31 -0.58
N PRO A 62 -10.05 23.43 -0.32
CA PRO A 62 -10.99 23.52 0.82
C PRO A 62 -12.21 22.61 0.75
N LEU A 63 -12.57 22.15 -0.46
CA LEU A 63 -13.68 21.22 -0.69
C LEU A 63 -13.27 19.75 -0.55
N SER A 64 -12.01 19.46 -0.23
CA SER A 64 -11.53 18.09 -0.06
C SER A 64 -12.06 17.44 1.22
N THR A 65 -12.36 16.14 1.15
CA THR A 65 -12.82 15.36 2.30
C THR A 65 -11.70 15.17 3.32
N ARG A 66 -12.03 15.30 4.61
CA ARG A 66 -11.11 14.96 5.71
C ARG A 66 -10.69 13.49 5.63
N ARG A 67 -9.38 13.24 5.67
CA ARG A 67 -8.81 11.89 5.68
C ARG A 67 -8.28 11.57 7.08
N PRO A 68 -8.32 10.30 7.52
CA PRO A 68 -7.61 9.89 8.72
C PRO A 68 -6.12 10.20 8.58
N ALA A 69 -5.51 10.72 9.64
CA ALA A 69 -4.05 10.94 9.67
C ALA A 69 -3.28 9.62 9.69
N TYR A 70 -3.91 8.53 10.14
CA TYR A 70 -3.33 7.20 10.23
C TYR A 70 -4.36 6.15 9.83
N SER A 71 -4.06 5.38 8.78
CA SER A 71 -4.94 4.36 8.22
C SER A 71 -4.24 3.01 8.01
N VAL A 72 -3.20 2.74 8.79
CA VAL A 72 -2.54 1.43 8.83
C VAL A 72 -3.49 0.44 9.49
N LEU A 73 -3.62 -0.75 8.91
CA LEU A 73 -4.51 -1.79 9.38
C LEU A 73 -3.73 -2.92 10.06
N ASP A 74 -4.28 -3.47 11.14
CA ASP A 74 -3.70 -4.61 11.84
C ASP A 74 -3.74 -5.88 10.98
N GLN A 75 -2.61 -6.57 10.88
CA GLN A 75 -2.43 -7.80 10.10
C GLN A 75 -2.27 -9.04 10.98
N SER A 76 -2.50 -8.94 12.29
CA SER A 76 -2.29 -10.03 13.26
C SER A 76 -3.06 -11.31 12.92
N ASP A 77 -4.22 -11.22 12.26
CA ASP A 77 -5.00 -12.40 11.86
C ASP A 77 -4.30 -13.28 10.83
N TRP A 78 -3.56 -12.68 9.89
CA TRP A 78 -2.78 -13.44 8.91
C TRP A 78 -1.55 -14.09 9.55
N GLN A 79 -0.92 -13.38 10.50
CA GLN A 79 0.19 -13.92 11.27
C GLN A 79 -0.22 -15.17 12.08
N LYS A 80 -1.42 -15.17 12.68
CA LYS A 80 -1.99 -16.35 13.38
C LYS A 80 -2.19 -17.54 12.45
N LEU A 81 -2.41 -17.30 11.16
CA LEU A 81 -2.51 -18.34 10.13
C LEU A 81 -1.16 -18.80 9.57
N GLY A 82 -0.04 -18.23 10.05
CA GLY A 82 1.29 -18.45 9.47
C GLY A 82 1.43 -17.85 8.07
N ILE A 83 0.59 -16.87 7.72
CA ILE A 83 0.62 -16.17 6.44
C ILE A 83 1.30 -14.82 6.66
N GLU A 84 2.46 -14.66 6.04
CA GLU A 84 3.16 -13.38 5.97
C GLU A 84 2.75 -12.65 4.69
N LEU A 85 2.16 -11.47 4.85
CA LEU A 85 1.84 -10.61 3.72
C LEU A 85 3.12 -9.97 3.21
N ARG A 86 3.27 -9.88 1.88
CA ARG A 86 4.49 -9.32 1.28
C ARG A 86 4.66 -7.83 1.60
N PRO A 87 5.90 -7.33 1.74
CA PRO A 87 6.19 -5.89 1.85
C PRO A 87 5.55 -5.10 0.69
N TRP A 88 4.99 -3.93 1.00
CA TRP A 88 4.29 -3.14 -0.03
C TRP A 88 5.20 -2.70 -1.19
N GLN A 89 6.50 -2.53 -0.94
CA GLN A 89 7.49 -2.14 -1.96
C GLN A 89 7.71 -3.25 -2.99
N GLU A 90 7.85 -4.49 -2.54
CA GLU A 90 7.89 -5.65 -3.43
C GLU A 90 6.59 -5.73 -4.22
N ALA A 91 5.47 -5.45 -3.55
CA ALA A 91 4.18 -5.50 -4.21
C ALA A 91 4.02 -4.50 -5.35
N LEU A 92 4.54 -3.29 -5.10
CA LEU A 92 4.56 -2.20 -6.05
C LEU A 92 5.52 -2.46 -7.20
N ALA A 93 6.71 -3.00 -6.93
CA ALA A 93 7.71 -3.30 -7.95
C ALA A 93 7.19 -4.31 -8.97
N ASP A 94 6.56 -5.40 -8.51
CA ASP A 94 5.93 -6.39 -9.41
C ASP A 94 4.84 -5.75 -10.26
N PHE A 95 3.97 -4.95 -9.64
CA PHE A 95 2.89 -4.27 -10.36
C PHE A 95 3.44 -3.35 -11.46
N LEU A 96 4.48 -2.57 -11.16
CA LEU A 96 5.09 -1.66 -12.12
C LEU A 96 5.82 -2.40 -13.25
N SER A 97 6.46 -3.53 -12.95
CA SER A 97 7.07 -4.39 -13.95
C SER A 97 6.01 -4.94 -14.92
N ASP A 98 4.91 -5.49 -14.39
CA ASP A 98 3.78 -5.96 -15.20
C ASP A 98 3.11 -4.83 -15.99
N TRP A 99 3.02 -3.63 -15.41
CA TRP A 99 2.46 -2.45 -16.08
C TRP A 99 3.32 -2.01 -17.27
N SER A 100 4.64 -2.04 -17.13
CA SER A 100 5.57 -1.66 -18.22
C SER A 100 5.58 -2.61 -19.41
N ASN A 101 5.06 -3.84 -19.21
CA ASN A 101 4.92 -4.87 -20.25
C ASN A 101 3.58 -4.80 -20.99
N LYS A 102 2.71 -3.82 -20.68
CA LYS A 102 1.46 -3.55 -21.40
C LYS A 102 1.65 -2.42 -22.41
#